data_AF-C1HE08-F1
#
_entry.id   AF-C1HE08-F1
#
_cell.length_a   1.000
_cell.length_b   1.000
_cell.length_c   1.000
_cell.angle_alpha   90.00
_cell.angle_beta   90.00
_cell.angle_gamma   90.00
#
_symmetry.space_group_name_H-M   'P 1'
#
loop_
_entity.id
_entity.type
_entity.pdbx_description
1 polymer ?
#
loop_
_entity_poly.entity_id
_entity_poly.type
_entity_poly.pdbx_seq_one_letter_code
_entity_poly.pdbx_strand_id
1 'polypeptide(L)'
;MANQVSLLTYLQNALPAIPVNPPPNPGRNTTNEASEASDIRNIGVWHGFNLNALLQSYQNLLVKARLPPDPMPTSPPGAITAENALRSMISEYVFPRVRRALRTGFDRLMTINQMNNLTPVSFDVGERAKVIDASKPDTAYFAVALPAGTGPNRAPGDVKPSWKWSTALATHPLL
;
A
#
# COMPACT_ATOMS: atom_id res chain seq x y z
N MET A 1 -24.64 -20.09 0.66
CA MET A 1 -23.54 -19.50 -0.14
C MET A 1 -23.21 -18.14 0.45
N ALA A 2 -21.95 -17.84 0.76
CA ALA A 2 -21.58 -16.50 1.21
C ALA A 2 -21.92 -15.48 0.10
N ASN A 3 -22.50 -14.34 0.47
CA ASN A 3 -22.79 -13.27 -0.48
C ASN A 3 -21.44 -12.75 -1.04
N GLN A 4 -21.13 -13.00 -2.31
CA GLN A 4 -19.86 -12.60 -2.92
C GLN A 4 -20.03 -11.30 -3.71
N VAL A 5 -19.06 -10.39 -3.56
CA VAL A 5 -19.00 -9.13 -4.33
C VAL A 5 -17.93 -9.22 -5.42
N SER A 6 -18.00 -8.34 -6.41
CA SER A 6 -16.91 -8.22 -7.39
C SER A 6 -15.65 -7.63 -6.73
N LEU A 7 -14.47 -7.93 -7.27
CA LEU A 7 -13.23 -7.32 -6.81
C LEU A 7 -13.26 -5.79 -6.98
N LEU A 8 -13.90 -5.28 -8.03
CA LEU A 8 -14.14 -3.85 -8.20
C LEU A 8 -14.93 -3.26 -7.03
N THR A 9 -16.07 -3.87 -6.68
CA THR A 9 -16.92 -3.43 -5.55
C THR A 9 -16.15 -3.50 -4.24
N TYR A 10 -15.36 -4.56 -4.03
CA TYR A 10 -14.55 -4.73 -2.83
C TYR A 10 -13.53 -3.60 -2.64
N LEU A 11 -12.83 -3.22 -3.72
CA LEU A 11 -11.79 -2.19 -3.74
C LEU A 11 -12.33 -0.77 -3.64
N GLN A 12 -13.62 -0.57 -3.94
CA GLN A 12 -14.28 0.74 -3.84
C GLN A 12 -14.75 1.09 -2.41
N ASN A 13 -14.57 0.19 -1.44
CA ASN A 13 -14.87 0.50 -0.04
C ASN A 13 -13.83 1.48 0.50
N ALA A 14 -14.25 2.73 0.71
CA ALA A 14 -13.40 3.78 1.26
C ALA A 14 -12.89 3.44 2.66
N LEU A 15 -11.63 3.78 2.93
CA LEU A 15 -11.06 3.74 4.28
C LEU A 15 -11.78 4.78 5.17
N PRO A 16 -11.94 4.51 6.47
CA PRO A 16 -12.50 5.50 7.38
C PRO A 16 -11.60 6.73 7.48
N ALA A 17 -12.19 7.90 7.75
CA ALA A 17 -11.42 9.07 8.14
C ALA A 17 -10.75 8.81 9.51
N ILE A 18 -9.43 9.00 9.59
CA ILE A 18 -8.66 8.76 10.80
C ILE A 18 -8.27 10.11 11.42
N PRO A 19 -8.56 10.37 12.71
CA PRO A 19 -8.14 11.60 13.36
C PRO A 19 -6.61 11.68 13.44
N VAL A 20 -6.09 12.90 13.31
CA VAL A 20 -4.65 13.21 13.33
C VAL A 20 -4.36 14.10 14.52
N ASN A 21 -3.43 13.68 15.38
CA ASN A 21 -2.95 14.44 16.54
C ASN A 21 -1.41 14.55 16.47
N PRO A 22 -0.87 15.48 15.68
CA PRO A 22 0.58 15.62 15.52
C PRO A 22 1.26 15.93 16.86
N PRO A 23 2.49 15.46 17.10
CA PRO A 23 3.25 15.85 18.27
C PRO A 23 3.57 17.35 18.23
N PRO A 24 3.75 18.03 19.39
CA PRO A 24 4.04 19.47 19.44
C PRO A 24 5.26 19.88 18.61
N ASN A 25 6.26 18.99 18.53
CA ASN A 25 7.45 19.16 17.69
C ASN A 25 7.55 17.95 16.74
N PRO A 26 7.01 18.04 15.52
CA PRO A 26 7.17 16.98 14.53
C PRO A 26 8.65 16.91 14.14
N GLY A 27 9.33 15.85 14.60
CA GLY A 27 10.74 15.61 14.23
C GLY A 27 10.92 15.45 12.72
N ARG A 28 12.20 15.43 12.28
CA ARG A 28 12.55 15.27 10.85
C ARG A 28 11.94 14.01 10.23
N ASN A 29 11.73 14.04 8.91
CA ASN A 29 11.25 12.88 8.14
C ASN A 29 12.21 11.68 8.25
N THR A 30 13.50 11.97 8.20
CA THR A 30 14.60 11.00 8.23
C THR A 30 15.64 11.44 9.25
N THR A 31 16.37 10.49 9.82
CA THR A 31 17.62 10.74 10.57
C THR A 31 18.86 10.62 9.68
N ASN A 32 18.69 10.17 8.42
CA ASN A 32 19.75 10.06 7.45
C ASN A 32 19.83 11.36 6.62
N GLU A 33 20.88 12.15 6.84
CA GLU A 33 21.14 13.40 6.12
C GLU A 33 21.37 13.19 4.61
N ALA A 34 21.61 11.97 4.14
CA ALA A 34 21.75 11.64 2.73
C ALA A 34 20.41 11.33 2.02
N SER A 35 19.27 11.49 2.69
CA SER A 35 17.95 11.17 2.13
C SER A 35 16.88 12.13 2.65
N GLU A 36 17.17 13.41 2.56
CA GLU A 36 16.28 14.47 3.02
C GLU A 36 15.13 14.71 2.04
N ALA A 37 14.04 15.34 2.51
CA ALA A 37 12.94 15.71 1.63
C ALA A 37 13.38 16.69 0.52
N SER A 38 14.44 17.46 0.78
CA SER A 38 15.10 18.38 -0.16
C SER A 38 15.78 17.66 -1.33
N ASP A 39 16.08 16.36 -1.21
CA ASP A 39 16.65 15.56 -2.31
C ASP A 39 15.61 15.24 -3.41
N ILE A 40 14.31 15.45 -3.13
CA ILE A 40 13.23 15.25 -4.11
C ILE A 40 13.20 16.43 -5.08
N ARG A 41 13.87 16.28 -6.23
CA ARG A 41 13.97 17.34 -7.25
C ARG A 41 12.76 17.49 -8.16
N ASN A 42 11.88 16.49 -8.22
CA ASN A 42 10.69 16.51 -9.06
C ASN A 42 9.61 15.56 -8.52
N ILE A 43 8.35 15.95 -8.66
CA ILE A 43 7.18 15.10 -8.44
C ILE A 43 6.39 15.11 -9.75
N GLY A 44 6.23 13.93 -10.35
CA GLY A 44 5.48 13.76 -11.60
C GLY A 44 4.17 13.01 -11.39
N VAL A 45 3.19 13.29 -12.25
CA VAL A 45 1.96 12.49 -12.32
C VAL A 45 2.25 11.22 -13.14
N TRP A 46 1.98 10.05 -12.57
CA TRP A 46 2.02 8.81 -13.33
C TRP A 46 0.72 8.63 -14.12
N HIS A 47 0.66 9.18 -15.34
CA HIS A 47 -0.55 9.14 -16.18
C HIS A 47 -1.07 7.72 -16.45
N GLY A 48 -0.22 6.69 -16.47
CA GLY A 48 -0.64 5.30 -16.63
C GLY A 48 -1.31 4.69 -15.39
N PHE A 49 -1.20 5.33 -14.22
CA PHE A 49 -1.74 4.84 -12.96
C PHE A 49 -2.91 5.72 -12.50
N ASN A 50 -4.06 5.52 -13.14
CA ASN A 50 -5.32 6.16 -12.79
C ASN A 50 -6.48 5.19 -13.01
N LEU A 51 -7.65 5.49 -12.44
CA LEU A 51 -8.81 4.60 -12.50
C LEU A 51 -9.24 4.27 -13.94
N ASN A 52 -9.24 5.25 -14.86
CA ASN A 52 -9.66 5.01 -16.24
C ASN A 52 -8.69 4.05 -16.97
N ALA A 53 -7.38 4.26 -16.83
CA ALA A 53 -6.37 3.38 -17.42
C ALA A 53 -6.42 1.96 -16.83
N LEU A 54 -6.63 1.86 -15.50
CA LEU A 54 -6.79 0.57 -14.82
C LEU A 54 -8.05 -0.17 -15.27
N LEU A 55 -9.18 0.52 -15.43
CA LEU A 55 -10.42 -0.09 -15.92
C LEU A 55 -10.28 -0.52 -17.39
N GLN A 56 -9.69 0.31 -18.24
CA GLN A 56 -9.46 -0.04 -19.65
C GLN A 56 -8.67 -1.37 -19.79
N SER A 57 -7.71 -1.60 -18.89
CA SER A 57 -6.85 -2.80 -18.93
C SER A 57 -7.40 -3.99 -18.16
N TYR A 58 -8.07 -3.77 -17.01
CA TYR A 58 -8.39 -4.82 -16.04
C TYR A 58 -9.87 -4.90 -15.65
N GLN A 59 -10.78 -4.14 -16.28
CA GLN A 59 -12.20 -4.15 -15.91
C GLN A 59 -12.82 -5.56 -15.93
N ASN A 60 -12.52 -6.37 -16.95
CA ASN A 60 -13.04 -7.75 -17.01
C ASN A 60 -12.56 -8.58 -15.81
N LEU A 61 -11.29 -8.47 -15.44
CA LEU A 61 -10.73 -9.12 -14.25
C LEU A 61 -11.46 -8.63 -12.98
N LEU A 62 -11.56 -7.31 -12.78
CA LEU A 62 -12.11 -6.69 -11.59
C LEU A 62 -13.61 -6.99 -11.40
N VAL A 63 -14.38 -7.10 -12.48
CA VAL A 63 -15.82 -7.41 -12.43
C VAL A 63 -16.08 -8.91 -12.25
N LYS A 64 -15.26 -9.77 -12.85
CA LYS A 64 -15.47 -11.24 -12.82
C LYS A 64 -14.84 -11.93 -11.63
N ALA A 65 -13.76 -11.39 -11.06
CA ALA A 65 -13.19 -11.92 -9.82
C ALA A 65 -14.16 -11.65 -8.66
N ARG A 66 -14.43 -12.68 -7.85
CA ARG A 66 -15.40 -12.65 -6.77
C ARG A 66 -14.75 -13.03 -5.45
N LEU A 67 -15.15 -12.36 -4.37
CA LEU A 67 -14.67 -12.61 -3.02
C LEU A 67 -15.74 -12.27 -1.99
N PRO A 68 -15.67 -12.86 -0.77
CA PRO A 68 -16.50 -12.41 0.33
C PRO A 68 -16.24 -10.94 0.63
N PRO A 69 -17.27 -10.15 0.98
CA PRO A 69 -17.11 -8.77 1.41
C PRO A 69 -16.26 -8.68 2.67
N ASP A 70 -15.82 -7.46 2.95
CA ASP A 70 -15.02 -7.12 4.12
C ASP A 70 -15.40 -5.69 4.50
N PRO A 71 -16.49 -5.49 5.25
CA PRO A 71 -16.89 -4.15 5.65
C PRO A 71 -15.81 -3.51 6.53
N MET A 72 -15.68 -2.19 6.51
CA MET A 72 -14.81 -1.50 7.46
C MET A 72 -15.36 -1.70 8.88
N PRO A 73 -14.51 -1.85 9.90
CA PRO A 73 -14.93 -1.77 11.29
C PRO A 73 -15.73 -0.49 11.55
N THR A 74 -16.81 -0.59 12.32
CA THR A 74 -17.64 0.55 12.72
C THR A 74 -17.13 1.24 13.98
N SER A 75 -16.14 0.66 14.66
CA SER A 75 -15.47 1.28 15.80
C SER A 75 -14.72 2.53 15.36
N PRO A 76 -14.79 3.64 16.14
CA PRO A 76 -14.02 4.84 15.83
C PRO A 76 -12.52 4.53 15.75
N PRO A 77 -11.81 4.95 14.69
CA PRO A 77 -10.39 4.73 14.58
C PRO A 77 -9.62 5.54 15.64
N GLY A 78 -8.54 4.96 16.15
CA GLY A 78 -7.62 5.67 17.04
C GLY A 78 -6.91 6.82 16.31
N ALA A 79 -6.60 7.90 17.02
CA ALA A 79 -5.87 9.01 16.43
C ALA A 79 -4.42 8.62 16.08
N ILE A 80 -3.94 9.10 14.92
CA ILE A 80 -2.53 8.99 14.56
C ILE A 80 -1.76 10.02 15.38
N THR A 81 -1.01 9.56 16.36
CA THR A 81 -0.18 10.39 17.25
C THR A 81 1.31 10.32 16.90
N ALA A 82 1.71 9.24 16.23
CA ALA A 82 3.09 8.94 15.86
C ALA A 82 3.13 7.99 14.67
N GLU A 83 4.33 7.76 14.13
CA GLU A 83 4.56 6.82 13.03
C GLU A 83 4.11 5.39 13.36
N ASN A 84 4.34 4.93 14.61
CA ASN A 84 3.87 3.61 15.04
C ASN A 84 2.33 3.50 15.04
N ALA A 85 1.63 4.57 15.42
CA ALA A 85 0.17 4.60 15.34
C ALA A 85 -0.30 4.51 13.88
N LEU A 86 0.37 5.21 12.96
CA LEU A 86 0.09 5.12 11.52
C LEU A 86 0.32 3.69 10.99
N ARG A 87 1.46 3.07 11.32
CA ARG A 87 1.77 1.69 10.92
C ARG A 87 0.73 0.71 11.45
N SER A 88 0.25 0.90 12.68
CA SER A 88 -0.84 0.11 13.26
C SER A 88 -2.13 0.26 12.45
N MET A 89 -2.54 1.49 12.13
CA MET A 89 -3.75 1.76 11.33
C MET A 89 -3.65 1.15 9.92
N ILE A 90 -2.49 1.23 9.26
CA ILE A 90 -2.27 0.59 7.96
C ILE A 90 -2.35 -0.94 8.07
N SER A 91 -1.77 -1.52 9.12
CA SER A 91 -1.82 -2.96 9.37
C SER A 91 -3.25 -3.48 9.60
N GLU A 92 -4.10 -2.66 10.22
CA GLU A 92 -5.50 -2.97 10.50
C GLU A 92 -6.38 -2.80 9.25
N TYR A 93 -6.37 -1.60 8.64
CA TYR A 93 -7.33 -1.24 7.60
C TYR A 93 -6.89 -1.56 6.17
N VAL A 94 -5.58 -1.64 5.90
CA VAL A 94 -5.04 -1.71 4.53
C VAL A 94 -4.46 -3.07 4.20
N PHE A 95 -3.56 -3.61 5.04
CA PHE A 95 -2.82 -4.84 4.72
C PHE A 95 -3.72 -6.04 4.40
N PRO A 96 -4.75 -6.37 5.20
CA PRO A 96 -5.63 -7.49 4.89
C PRO A 96 -6.35 -7.31 3.56
N ARG A 97 -6.77 -6.07 3.25
CA ARG A 97 -7.50 -5.75 2.02
C ARG A 97 -6.67 -5.91 0.78
N VAL A 98 -5.46 -5.36 0.80
CA VAL A 98 -4.51 -5.49 -0.33
C VAL A 98 -4.16 -6.96 -0.53
N ARG A 99 -3.83 -7.72 0.54
CA ARG A 99 -3.55 -9.15 0.45
C ARG A 99 -4.72 -9.95 -0.14
N ARG A 100 -5.95 -9.69 0.32
CA ARG A 100 -7.15 -10.35 -0.19
C ARG A 100 -7.38 -10.02 -1.67
N ALA A 101 -7.27 -8.75 -2.04
CA ALA A 101 -7.44 -8.30 -3.42
C ALA A 101 -6.38 -8.91 -4.37
N LEU A 102 -5.10 -8.88 -3.98
CA LEU A 102 -4.00 -9.48 -4.75
C LEU A 102 -4.24 -10.97 -4.96
N ARG A 103 -4.52 -11.72 -3.87
CA ARG A 103 -4.81 -13.15 -3.95
C ARG A 103 -5.97 -13.43 -4.90
N THR A 104 -7.11 -12.76 -4.71
CA THR A 104 -8.30 -12.93 -5.56
C THR A 104 -8.03 -12.57 -7.03
N GLY A 105 -7.27 -11.51 -7.29
CA GLY A 105 -6.89 -11.10 -8.64
C GLY A 105 -6.00 -12.12 -9.35
N PHE A 106 -4.92 -12.55 -8.69
CA PHE A 106 -4.01 -13.56 -9.25
C PHE A 106 -4.68 -14.92 -9.41
N ASP A 107 -5.50 -15.36 -8.45
CA ASP A 107 -6.27 -16.61 -8.58
C ASP A 107 -7.17 -16.58 -9.82
N ARG A 108 -7.83 -15.44 -10.08
CA ARG A 108 -8.66 -15.28 -11.28
C ARG A 108 -7.82 -15.29 -12.55
N LEU A 109 -6.68 -14.59 -12.59
CA LEU A 109 -5.77 -14.58 -13.74
C LEU A 109 -5.22 -15.98 -14.06
N MET A 110 -4.86 -16.76 -13.03
CA MET A 110 -4.46 -18.16 -13.18
C MET A 110 -5.60 -19.01 -13.74
N THR A 111 -6.81 -18.87 -13.21
CA THR A 111 -8.00 -19.64 -13.64
C THR A 111 -8.34 -19.42 -15.12
N ILE A 112 -8.09 -18.22 -15.65
CA ILE A 112 -8.39 -17.87 -17.05
C ILE A 112 -7.16 -17.93 -17.96
N ASN A 113 -6.04 -18.48 -17.49
CA ASN A 113 -4.78 -18.59 -18.23
C ASN A 113 -4.26 -17.25 -18.78
N GLN A 114 -4.47 -16.14 -18.06
CA GLN A 114 -4.02 -14.80 -18.45
C GLN A 114 -2.88 -14.28 -17.55
N MET A 115 -2.06 -15.19 -17.03
CA MET A 115 -0.92 -14.81 -16.21
C MET A 115 0.15 -14.05 -17.01
N ASN A 116 0.30 -14.24 -18.32
CA ASN A 116 1.12 -13.39 -19.22
C ASN A 116 2.44 -12.85 -18.62
N ASN A 117 3.29 -13.73 -18.08
CA ASN A 117 4.57 -13.40 -17.40
C ASN A 117 4.45 -12.60 -16.09
N LEU A 118 3.26 -12.46 -15.53
CA LEU A 118 3.03 -11.91 -14.19
C LEU A 118 3.46 -12.94 -13.13
N THR A 119 3.97 -12.43 -12.02
CA THR A 119 4.28 -13.22 -10.82
C THR A 119 3.25 -12.90 -9.74
N PRO A 120 2.58 -13.89 -9.15
CA PRO A 120 1.73 -13.66 -7.98
C PRO A 120 2.53 -13.08 -6.82
N VAL A 121 2.06 -11.95 -6.29
CA VAL A 121 2.65 -11.26 -5.14
C VAL A 121 1.67 -11.13 -3.99
N SER A 122 2.22 -11.02 -2.79
CA SER A 122 1.52 -10.57 -1.59
C SER A 122 2.12 -9.25 -1.10
N PHE A 123 1.50 -8.63 -0.10
CA PHE A 123 1.86 -7.33 0.45
C PHE A 123 1.84 -7.38 1.98
N ASP A 124 2.87 -6.86 2.63
CA ASP A 124 2.99 -6.84 4.11
C ASP A 124 4.14 -5.90 4.53
N VAL A 125 4.56 -5.96 5.81
CA VAL A 125 5.77 -5.31 6.32
C VAL A 125 7.03 -5.70 5.53
N GLY A 126 8.01 -4.80 5.50
CA GLY A 126 9.21 -4.96 4.66
C GLY A 126 10.03 -6.21 4.93
N GLU A 127 10.08 -6.68 6.17
CA GLU A 127 10.81 -7.91 6.55
C GLU A 127 10.21 -9.19 5.97
N ARG A 128 9.04 -9.12 5.31
CA ARG A 128 8.55 -10.24 4.49
C ARG A 128 9.28 -10.37 3.16
N ALA A 129 10.01 -9.35 2.74
CA ALA A 129 10.97 -9.43 1.64
C ALA A 129 12.40 -9.57 2.19
N LYS A 130 13.34 -9.87 1.28
CA LYS A 130 14.77 -9.94 1.57
C LYS A 130 15.28 -8.59 2.05
N VAL A 131 15.89 -8.59 3.23
CA VAL A 131 16.63 -7.44 3.76
C VAL A 131 17.97 -7.35 3.02
N ILE A 132 18.25 -6.18 2.45
CA ILE A 132 19.51 -5.87 1.73
C ILE A 132 20.17 -4.72 2.50
N ASP A 133 21.46 -4.87 2.83
CA ASP A 133 22.28 -3.86 3.51
C ASP A 133 21.64 -3.29 4.78
N ALA A 134 21.00 -4.17 5.57
CA ALA A 134 20.21 -3.83 6.77
C ALA A 134 19.06 -2.83 6.55
N SER A 135 18.77 -2.45 5.30
CA SER A 135 17.65 -1.59 4.93
C SER A 135 16.35 -2.39 4.94
N LYS A 136 15.36 -1.85 5.67
CA LYS A 136 14.05 -2.46 5.86
C LYS A 136 12.99 -1.42 5.50
N PRO A 137 12.37 -1.52 4.32
CA PRO A 137 11.25 -0.65 4.00
C PRO A 137 10.09 -0.92 4.96
N ASP A 138 9.20 0.03 5.15
CA ASP A 138 8.04 -0.13 6.03
C ASP A 138 7.04 -1.14 5.48
N THR A 139 6.99 -1.29 4.14
CA THR A 139 6.16 -2.26 3.45
C THR A 139 6.91 -2.89 2.27
N ALA A 140 6.47 -4.08 1.85
CA ALA A 140 7.02 -4.78 0.71
C ALA A 140 5.97 -5.54 -0.07
N TYR A 141 6.24 -5.69 -1.37
CA TYR A 141 5.58 -6.65 -2.24
C TYR A 141 6.54 -7.80 -2.52
N PHE A 142 6.13 -9.03 -2.28
CA PHE A 142 6.99 -10.21 -2.39
C PHE A 142 6.27 -11.36 -3.09
N ALA A 143 7.03 -12.19 -3.80
CA ALA A 143 6.47 -13.32 -4.55
C ALA A 143 5.92 -14.38 -3.59
N VAL A 144 4.70 -14.86 -3.84
CA VAL A 144 4.04 -15.87 -3.00
C VAL A 144 4.76 -17.22 -3.04
N ALA A 145 5.44 -17.52 -4.16
CA ALA A 145 6.16 -18.78 -4.37
C ALA A 145 7.48 -18.89 -3.61
N LEU A 146 7.97 -17.81 -2.99
CA LEU A 146 9.24 -17.80 -2.27
C LEU A 146 9.00 -17.82 -0.75
N PRO A 147 9.87 -18.47 0.04
CA PRO A 147 9.81 -18.35 1.49
C PRO A 147 9.88 -16.88 1.94
N ALA A 148 9.09 -16.52 2.96
CA ALA A 148 9.09 -15.17 3.51
C ALA A 148 10.51 -14.72 3.90
N GLY A 149 10.89 -13.50 3.56
CA GLY A 149 12.21 -12.94 3.84
C GLY A 149 13.31 -13.34 2.86
N THR A 150 13.03 -14.15 1.83
CA THR A 150 14.05 -14.61 0.87
C THR A 150 13.97 -13.94 -0.50
N GLY A 151 12.76 -13.54 -0.92
CA GLY A 151 12.52 -12.92 -2.21
C GLY A 151 12.78 -11.41 -2.23
N PRO A 152 13.16 -10.81 -3.37
CA PRO A 152 13.35 -9.36 -3.46
C PRO A 152 12.04 -8.61 -3.22
N ASN A 153 12.14 -7.42 -2.63
CA ASN A 153 11.01 -6.49 -2.60
C ASN A 153 10.75 -5.97 -4.02
N ARG A 154 9.49 -6.02 -4.48
CA ARG A 154 9.06 -5.66 -5.83
C ARG A 154 8.62 -4.19 -5.96
N ALA A 155 8.45 -3.47 -4.85
CA ALA A 155 8.16 -2.03 -4.87
C ALA A 155 8.68 -1.33 -3.60
N PRO A 156 9.17 -0.08 -3.68
CA PRO A 156 9.50 0.69 -2.49
C PRO A 156 8.26 0.89 -1.61
N GLY A 157 8.47 1.06 -0.31
CA GLY A 157 7.36 1.19 0.63
C GLY A 157 7.79 1.84 1.94
N ASP A 158 7.60 3.15 2.05
CA ASP A 158 7.84 3.92 3.28
C ASP A 158 6.51 4.49 3.78
N VAL A 159 6.31 4.51 5.09
CA VAL A 159 5.10 4.94 5.76
C VAL A 159 5.42 6.14 6.63
N LYS A 160 4.96 7.31 6.20
CA LYS A 160 5.19 8.58 6.91
C LYS A 160 3.89 9.32 7.15
N PRO A 161 3.65 9.85 8.36
CA PRO A 161 2.54 10.75 8.60
C PRO A 161 2.74 12.08 7.86
N SER A 162 1.64 12.76 7.53
CA SER A 162 1.65 13.97 6.70
C SER A 162 2.47 15.13 7.25
N TRP A 163 2.67 15.19 8.58
CA TRP A 163 3.51 16.19 9.23
C TRP A 163 5.02 15.87 9.17
N LYS A 164 5.41 14.65 8.79
CA LYS A 164 6.81 14.30 8.48
C LYS A 164 7.10 14.40 6.98
N TRP A 165 6.15 13.99 6.15
CA TRP A 165 6.28 14.06 4.70
C TRP A 165 4.96 14.46 4.06
N SER A 166 5.01 15.48 3.19
CA SER A 166 3.92 15.83 2.29
C SER A 166 4.49 16.34 0.98
N THR A 167 3.69 16.31 -0.08
CA THR A 167 4.10 16.88 -1.38
C THR A 167 4.44 18.37 -1.31
N ALA A 168 3.88 19.10 -0.32
CA ALA A 168 4.20 20.50 -0.08
C ALA A 168 5.63 20.71 0.44
N LEU A 169 6.24 19.73 1.13
CA LEU A 169 7.61 19.85 1.66
C LEU A 169 8.67 19.83 0.56
N ALA A 170 8.43 19.15 -0.56
CA ALA A 170 9.35 19.15 -1.71
C ALA A 170 9.43 20.52 -2.41
N THR A 171 8.44 21.39 -2.19
CA THR A 171 8.39 22.77 -2.70
C THR A 171 8.65 23.82 -1.63
N HIS A 172 8.95 23.42 -0.39
CA HIS A 172 9.19 24.38 0.69
C HIS A 172 10.56 25.04 0.47
N PRO A 173 10.66 26.39 0.39
CA PRO A 173 11.95 27.05 0.41
C PRO A 173 12.69 26.64 1.69
N LEU A 174 13.94 26.18 1.57
CA LEU A 174 14.80 26.03 2.74
C LEU A 174 14.88 27.41 3.41
N LEU A 175 14.42 27.50 4.66
CA LEU A 175 14.75 28.63 5.53
C LEU A 175 16.25 28.60 5.82
#